data_AF-A0A0M8VQ04-F1
#
_entry.id   AF-A0A0M8VQ04-F1
#
_cell.length_a   1.000
_cell.length_b   1.000
_cell.length_c   1.000
_cell.angle_alpha   90.00
_cell.angle_beta   90.00
_cell.angle_gamma   90.00
#
_symmetry.space_group_name_H-M   'P 1'
#
loop_
_entity.id
_entity.type
_entity.pdbx_description
1 polymer ?
#
loop_
_entity_poly.entity_id
_entity_poly.type
_entity_poly.pdbx_seq_one_letter_code
_entity_poly.pdbx_strand_id
1 'polypeptide(L)'
;RDAFEGLRLMDALIGVKRGVPGAKLPELKQRRVARRHTPVLEADEQQGPARSDVATDNPVPAPPFWGTRIVKGIQLKEYASWLDEGALFKGQWGLKQVRTGEGPSYEELVESEGRPRLRGLLDRLQT
;
A
#
# COMPACT_ATOMS: atom_id res chain seq x y z
N ARG A 1 -34.60 1.49 -3.12
CA ARG A 1 -33.82 0.63 -2.21
C ARG A 1 -33.35 1.55 -1.10
N ASP A 2 -33.80 1.34 0.13
CA ASP A 2 -33.63 2.26 1.27
C ASP A 2 -32.28 2.01 1.95
N ALA A 3 -31.55 3.06 2.31
CA ALA A 3 -30.22 2.97 2.92
C ALA A 3 -30.24 2.32 4.31
N PHE A 4 -31.40 2.27 4.97
CA PHE A 4 -31.57 1.72 6.32
C PHE A 4 -32.00 0.24 6.37
N GLU A 5 -32.18 -0.41 5.22
CA GLU A 5 -32.59 -1.83 5.13
C GLU A 5 -31.56 -2.77 5.80
N GLY A 6 -30.26 -2.47 5.66
CA GLY A 6 -29.18 -3.25 6.27
C GLY A 6 -29.15 -3.15 7.80
N LEU A 7 -29.47 -1.99 8.37
CA LEU A 7 -29.46 -1.78 9.82
C LEU A 7 -30.59 -2.56 10.50
N ARG A 8 -31.80 -2.55 9.90
CA ARG A 8 -32.94 -3.32 10.39
C ARG A 8 -32.67 -4.84 10.38
N LEU A 9 -31.90 -5.33 9.41
CA LEU A 9 -31.47 -6.73 9.37
C LEU A 9 -30.49 -7.05 10.50
N MET A 10 -29.53 -6.15 10.78
CA MET A 10 -28.58 -6.32 11.89
C MET A 10 -29.30 -6.33 13.24
N ASP A 11 -30.27 -5.45 13.45
CA ASP A 11 -31.06 -5.39 14.68
C ASP A 11 -31.87 -6.67 14.92
N ALA A 12 -32.51 -7.21 13.86
CA ALA A 12 -33.23 -8.48 13.94
C ALA A 12 -32.29 -9.66 14.26
N LEU A 13 -31.09 -9.68 13.68
CA LEU A 13 -30.09 -10.72 13.91
C LEU A 13 -29.56 -10.67 15.36
N ILE A 14 -29.28 -9.47 15.86
CA ILE A 14 -28.85 -9.26 17.25
C ILE A 14 -29.99 -9.64 18.23
N GLY A 15 -31.24 -9.32 17.92
CA GLY A 15 -32.41 -9.69 18.73
C GLY A 15 -32.59 -11.20 18.85
N VAL A 16 -32.42 -11.95 17.75
CA VAL A 16 -32.44 -13.43 17.76
C VAL A 16 -31.27 -13.97 18.58
N LYS A 17 -30.06 -13.44 18.37
CA LYS A 17 -28.86 -13.86 19.12
C LYS A 17 -28.98 -13.63 20.62
N ARG A 18 -29.69 -12.56 21.04
CA ARG A 18 -29.92 -12.21 22.45
C ARG A 18 -31.15 -12.90 23.05
N GLY A 19 -31.90 -13.70 22.29
CA GLY A 19 -33.06 -14.43 22.78
C GLY A 19 -34.28 -13.55 23.11
N VAL A 20 -34.40 -12.38 22.47
CA VAL A 20 -35.54 -11.47 22.70
C VAL A 20 -36.84 -12.14 22.19
N PRO A 21 -37.89 -12.26 23.02
CA PRO A 21 -39.15 -12.88 22.61
C PRO A 21 -39.76 -12.18 21.40
N GLY A 22 -40.01 -12.92 20.32
CA GLY A 22 -40.61 -12.40 19.09
C GLY A 22 -39.62 -11.90 18.03
N ALA A 23 -38.31 -11.88 18.29
CA ALA A 23 -37.31 -11.56 17.28
C ALA A 23 -37.30 -12.65 16.19
N LYS A 24 -37.50 -12.26 14.92
CA LYS A 24 -37.47 -13.15 13.75
C LYS A 24 -36.73 -12.48 12.61
N LEU A 25 -35.93 -13.27 11.90
CA LEU A 25 -35.29 -12.82 10.68
C LEU A 25 -36.33 -12.73 9.56
N PRO A 26 -36.23 -11.72 8.68
CA PRO A 26 -37.06 -11.64 7.48
C PRO A 26 -36.81 -12.84 6.56
N GLU A 27 -37.82 -13.24 5.80
CA GLU A 27 -37.74 -14.40 4.91
C GLU A 27 -36.64 -14.24 3.85
N LEU A 28 -35.94 -15.35 3.56
CA LEU A 28 -34.86 -15.34 2.59
C LEU A 28 -35.42 -14.99 1.20
N LYS A 29 -34.92 -13.91 0.61
CA LYS A 29 -35.35 -13.48 -0.71
C LYS A 29 -35.08 -14.57 -1.74
N GLN A 30 -36.15 -15.13 -2.28
CA GLN A 30 -36.08 -16.18 -3.28
C GLN A 30 -35.36 -15.67 -4.53
N ARG A 31 -34.47 -16.50 -5.08
CA ARG A 31 -33.67 -16.18 -6.25
C ARG A 31 -34.60 -16.04 -7.46
N ARG A 32 -34.56 -14.89 -8.14
CA ARG A 32 -35.42 -14.60 -9.31
C ARG A 32 -35.12 -15.47 -10.54
N VAL A 33 -34.00 -16.20 -10.55
CA VAL A 33 -33.61 -17.07 -11.66
C VAL A 33 -33.34 -18.47 -11.13
N ALA A 34 -34.05 -19.44 -11.68
CA ALA A 34 -33.87 -20.85 -11.35
C ALA A 34 -32.41 -21.28 -11.61
N ARG A 35 -31.82 -22.01 -10.67
CA ARG A 35 -30.49 -22.59 -10.82
C ARG A 35 -30.55 -23.64 -11.93
N ARG A 36 -29.95 -23.36 -13.10
CA ARG A 36 -29.71 -24.40 -14.11
C ARG A 36 -28.67 -25.37 -13.55
N HIS A 37 -28.95 -26.67 -13.63
CA HIS A 37 -27.97 -27.71 -13.39
C HIS A 37 -26.98 -27.68 -14.56
N THR A 38 -25.82 -27.04 -14.36
CA THR A 38 -24.70 -27.19 -15.28
C THR A 38 -24.07 -28.55 -14.97
N PRO A 39 -24.00 -29.49 -15.93
CA PRO A 39 -23.25 -30.72 -15.71
C PRO A 39 -21.80 -30.32 -15.43
N VAL A 40 -21.26 -30.80 -14.32
CA VAL A 40 -19.84 -30.67 -14.01
C VAL A 40 -19.14 -31.58 -15.01
N LEU A 41 -18.53 -30.98 -16.03
CA LEU A 41 -17.54 -31.69 -16.83
C LEU A 41 -16.46 -32.12 -15.83
N GLU A 42 -16.14 -33.41 -15.79
CA GLU A 42 -14.93 -33.88 -15.13
C GLU A 42 -13.77 -33.11 -15.77
N ALA A 43 -13.32 -32.08 -15.06
CA ALA A 43 -12.17 -31.32 -15.48
C ALA A 43 -11.01 -32.29 -15.37
N ASP A 44 -10.47 -32.70 -16.52
CA ASP A 44 -9.14 -33.28 -16.60
C ASP A 44 -8.26 -32.41 -15.69
N GLU A 45 -7.61 -33.02 -14.70
CA GLU A 45 -6.81 -32.29 -13.72
C GLU A 45 -5.88 -31.40 -14.51
N GLN A 46 -6.14 -30.08 -14.50
CA GLN A 46 -5.33 -29.13 -15.22
C GLN A 46 -3.94 -29.28 -14.64
N GLN A 47 -3.06 -29.94 -15.40
CA GLN A 47 -1.64 -29.98 -15.09
C GLN A 47 -1.27 -28.52 -14.88
N GLY A 48 -0.97 -28.16 -13.63
CA GLY A 48 -0.67 -26.79 -13.26
C GLY A 48 0.40 -26.22 -14.19
N PRO A 49 0.55 -24.88 -14.27
CA PRO A 49 1.41 -24.24 -15.26
C PRO A 49 2.76 -24.96 -15.34
N ALA A 50 3.00 -25.61 -16.49
CA ALA A 50 4.24 -26.34 -16.72
C ALA A 50 5.39 -25.35 -16.51
N ARG A 51 6.40 -25.76 -15.72
CA ARG A 51 7.57 -24.89 -15.51
C ARG A 51 8.17 -24.56 -16.86
N SER A 52 8.35 -23.26 -17.11
CA SER A 52 9.04 -22.77 -18.30
C SER A 52 10.45 -23.32 -18.36
N ASP A 53 10.93 -23.67 -19.55
CA ASP A 53 12.29 -24.11 -19.82
C ASP A 53 13.28 -22.95 -19.61
N VAL A 54 13.72 -22.79 -18.37
CA VAL A 54 14.65 -21.74 -17.93
C VAL A 54 15.82 -22.43 -17.20
N ALA A 55 17.03 -21.95 -17.45
CA ALA A 55 18.24 -22.42 -16.79
C ALA A 55 18.08 -22.36 -15.25
N THR A 56 18.31 -23.49 -14.59
CA THR A 56 18.18 -23.64 -13.12
C THR A 56 19.55 -23.74 -12.42
N ASP A 57 20.63 -23.65 -13.19
CA ASP A 57 22.01 -23.86 -12.79
C ASP A 57 22.81 -22.55 -12.70
N ASN A 58 22.15 -21.40 -12.73
CA ASN A 58 22.80 -20.11 -12.51
C ASN A 58 23.51 -20.12 -11.14
N PRO A 59 24.83 -19.89 -11.10
CA PRO A 59 25.57 -19.90 -9.85
C PRO A 59 25.11 -18.76 -8.94
N VAL A 60 24.73 -19.09 -7.71
CA VAL A 60 24.35 -18.10 -6.70
C VAL A 60 25.64 -17.47 -6.14
N PRO A 61 25.81 -16.14 -6.20
CA PRO A 61 26.99 -15.50 -5.64
C PRO A 61 27.00 -15.68 -4.12
N ALA A 62 28.15 -16.08 -3.58
CA ALA A 62 28.33 -16.14 -2.13
C ALA A 62 28.41 -14.71 -1.56
N PRO A 63 27.63 -14.38 -0.50
CA PRO A 63 27.70 -13.07 0.11
C PRO A 63 29.06 -12.88 0.82
N PRO A 64 29.52 -11.62 0.96
CA PRO A 64 30.82 -11.33 1.58
C PRO A 64 30.90 -11.73 3.07
N PHE A 65 29.74 -11.85 3.74
CA PHE A 65 29.63 -12.39 5.10
C PHE A 65 28.24 -12.98 5.33
N TRP A 66 28.14 -13.87 6.31
CA TRP A 66 26.88 -14.38 6.86
C TRP A 66 26.69 -13.83 8.27
N GLY A 67 25.45 -13.70 8.72
CA GLY A 67 25.13 -13.13 10.04
C GLY A 67 25.16 -11.60 10.07
N THR A 68 25.40 -11.01 11.24
CA THR A 68 25.28 -9.56 11.46
C THR A 68 26.63 -8.87 11.52
N ARG A 69 26.76 -7.75 10.79
CA ARG A 69 27.90 -6.84 10.87
C ARG A 69 27.45 -5.49 11.41
N ILE A 70 28.07 -5.03 12.49
CA ILE A 70 27.81 -3.70 13.06
C ILE A 70 28.80 -2.71 12.44
N VAL A 71 28.28 -1.67 11.77
CA VAL A 71 29.08 -0.58 11.22
C VAL A 71 28.73 0.69 11.99
N LYS A 72 29.74 1.37 12.53
CA LYS A 72 29.61 2.62 13.28
C LYS A 72 30.47 3.69 12.62
N GLY A 73 30.09 4.96 12.79
CA GLY A 73 30.90 6.09 12.35
C GLY A 73 30.87 6.35 10.84
N ILE A 74 29.73 6.14 10.19
CA ILE A 74 29.53 6.55 8.79
C ILE A 74 29.49 8.08 8.74
N GLN A 75 30.35 8.69 7.94
CA GLN A 75 30.43 10.16 7.86
C GLN A 75 29.21 10.73 7.13
N LEU A 76 28.71 11.89 7.57
CA LEU A 76 27.57 12.58 6.93
C LEU A 76 27.76 12.74 5.41
N LYS A 77 28.96 13.13 4.98
CA LYS A 77 29.29 13.32 3.56
C LYS A 77 29.17 12.06 2.69
N GLU A 78 29.23 10.87 3.29
CA GLU A 78 29.19 9.59 2.56
C GLU A 78 27.77 9.24 2.11
N TYR A 79 26.75 9.73 2.83
CA TYR A 79 25.35 9.43 2.52
C TYR A 79 24.50 10.67 2.23
N ALA A 80 24.96 11.89 2.51
CA ALA A 80 24.18 13.10 2.27
C ALA A 80 23.74 13.25 0.81
N SER A 81 24.56 12.82 -0.15
CA SER A 81 24.22 12.83 -1.58
C SER A 81 23.17 11.79 -1.99
N TRP A 82 22.86 10.83 -1.12
CA TRP A 82 21.85 9.79 -1.37
C TRP A 82 20.46 10.23 -0.94
N LEU A 83 20.32 11.45 -0.41
CA LEU A 83 19.05 12.00 0.01
C LEU A 83 18.15 12.30 -1.19
N ASP A 84 16.93 11.77 -1.16
CA ASP A 84 15.92 12.07 -2.17
C ASP A 84 15.31 13.47 -1.91
N GLU A 85 15.83 14.45 -2.65
CA GLU A 85 15.34 15.83 -2.64
C GLU A 85 13.87 15.94 -3.06
N GLY A 86 13.37 15.08 -3.96
CA GLY A 86 11.98 15.10 -4.39
C GLY A 86 11.02 14.67 -3.27
N ALA A 87 11.35 13.58 -2.59
CA ALA A 87 10.58 13.11 -1.43
C ALA A 87 10.66 14.10 -0.26
N LEU A 88 11.83 14.69 -0.03
CA LEU A 88 12.01 15.67 1.04
C LEU A 88 11.27 16.98 0.76
N PHE A 89 11.52 17.62 -0.38
CA PHE A 89 11.02 18.95 -0.69
C PHE A 89 9.52 18.94 -0.93
N LYS A 90 9.03 18.08 -1.82
CA LYS A 90 7.60 18.02 -2.15
C LYS A 90 6.77 17.27 -1.11
N GLY A 91 7.33 16.19 -0.56
CA GLY A 91 6.65 15.31 0.38
C GLY A 91 6.68 15.86 1.80
N GLN A 92 7.86 15.88 2.41
CA GLN A 92 8.02 16.26 3.82
C GLN A 92 7.86 17.76 4.07
N TRP A 93 8.41 18.60 3.20
CA TRP A 93 8.38 20.07 3.38
C TRP A 93 7.24 20.75 2.64
N GLY A 94 6.55 20.03 1.74
CA GLY A 94 5.38 20.53 1.07
C GLY A 94 5.65 21.63 0.04
N LEU A 95 6.89 21.78 -0.45
CA LEU A 95 7.21 22.69 -1.55
C LEU A 95 6.39 22.29 -2.77
N LYS A 96 5.41 23.12 -3.13
CA LYS A 96 4.49 22.88 -4.23
C LYS A 96 4.20 24.20 -4.92
N GLN A 97 4.29 24.19 -6.24
CA GLN A 97 3.86 25.31 -7.06
C GLN A 97 2.35 25.57 -6.86
N VAL A 98 1.98 26.85 -6.89
CA VAL A 98 0.58 27.28 -6.78
C VAL A 98 -0.19 26.86 -8.04
N ARG A 99 -1.39 26.29 -7.85
CA ARG A 99 -2.22 25.76 -8.96
C ARG A 99 -2.72 26.82 -9.94
N THR A 100 -2.84 28.07 -9.49
CA THR A 100 -3.31 29.20 -10.30
C THR A 100 -2.24 29.76 -11.25
N GLY A 101 -1.00 29.24 -11.21
CA GLY A 101 0.10 29.72 -12.05
C GLY A 101 0.68 31.08 -11.63
N GLU A 102 -0.03 31.82 -10.78
CA GLU A 102 0.47 33.01 -10.09
C GLU A 102 1.31 32.58 -8.88
N GLY A 103 2.60 32.37 -9.11
CA GLY A 103 3.56 32.03 -8.06
C GLY A 103 4.85 31.43 -8.61
N PRO A 104 5.89 31.30 -7.77
CA PRO A 104 7.16 30.74 -8.18
C PRO A 104 6.99 29.28 -8.63
N SER A 105 7.80 28.88 -9.60
CA SER A 105 7.82 27.50 -10.08
C SER A 105 8.31 26.56 -8.98
N TYR A 106 8.04 25.25 -9.12
CA TYR A 106 8.55 24.28 -8.17
C TYR A 106 10.09 24.30 -8.10
N GLU A 107 10.76 24.47 -9.25
CA GLU A 107 12.23 24.56 -9.31
C GLU A 107 12.76 25.80 -8.58
N GLU A 108 12.10 26.95 -8.75
CA GLU A 108 12.44 28.18 -8.02
C GLU A 108 12.29 28.00 -6.51
N LEU A 109 11.23 27.34 -6.04
CA LEU A 109 11.03 27.03 -4.61
C LEU A 109 12.11 26.08 -4.08
N VAL A 110 12.52 25.10 -4.88
CA VAL A 110 13.61 24.20 -4.52
C VAL A 110 14.94 24.96 -4.36
N GLU A 111 15.27 25.87 -5.27
CA GLU A 111 16.53 26.62 -5.21
C GLU A 111 16.53 27.71 -4.12
N SER A 112 15.40 28.42 -3.96
CA SER A 112 15.31 29.54 -3.01
C SER A 112 15.06 29.11 -1.56
N GLU A 113 14.31 28.03 -1.33
CA GLU A 113 13.95 27.56 0.01
C GLU A 113 14.50 26.17 0.32
N GLY A 114 14.34 25.22 -0.60
CA GLY A 114 14.70 23.81 -0.42
C GLY A 114 16.18 23.59 -0.12
N ARG A 115 17.06 23.87 -1.10
CA ARG A 115 18.50 23.65 -0.96
C ARG A 115 19.13 24.47 0.17
N PRO A 116 18.81 25.76 0.37
CA PRO A 116 19.39 26.54 1.47
C PRO A 116 19.00 26.00 2.84
N ARG A 117 17.73 25.62 3.02
CA ARG A 117 17.26 25.02 4.28
C ARG A 117 17.90 23.67 4.55
N LEU A 118 18.07 22.83 3.51
CA LEU A 118 18.77 21.55 3.63
C LEU A 118 20.22 21.74 4.04
N ARG A 119 20.93 22.66 3.40
CA ARG A 119 22.32 22.99 3.75
C ARG A 119 22.46 23.39 5.22
N GLY A 120 21.61 24.30 5.70
CA GLY A 120 21.63 24.73 7.10
C GLY A 120 21.25 23.63 8.11
N LEU A 121 20.58 22.56 7.68
CA LEU A 121 20.36 21.37 8.53
C LEU A 121 21.59 20.47 8.56
N LEU A 122 22.23 20.25 7.41
CA LEU A 122 23.45 19.45 7.31
C LEU A 122 24.59 20.10 8.10
N ASP A 123 24.76 21.42 8.00
CA ASP A 123 25.77 22.16 8.75
C ASP A 123 25.59 22.03 10.27
N ARG A 124 24.33 22.07 10.75
CA ARG A 124 24.01 21.88 12.17
C ARG A 124 24.27 20.47 12.66
N LEU A 125 24.07 19.45 11.83
CA LEU A 125 24.36 18.06 12.19
C LEU A 125 25.86 17.76 12.23
N GLN A 126 26.66 18.58 11.55
CA GLN A 126 28.11 18.44 11.51
C GLN A 126 28.82 19.15 12.68
N THR A 127 28.11 20.04 13.39
CA THR A 127 28.63 20.79 14.56
C THR A 127 28.33 20.04 15.85
#